data_AF-A0A416CSI0-F1
#
_entry.id   AF-A0A416CSI0-F1
#
_cell.length_a   1.000
_cell.length_b   1.000
_cell.length_c   1.000
_cell.angle_alpha   90.00
_cell.angle_beta   90.00
_cell.angle_gamma   90.00
#
_symmetry.space_group_name_H-M   'P 1'
#
loop_
_entity.id
_entity.type
_entity.pdbx_description
1 polymer ?
#
loop_
_entity_poly.entity_id
_entity_poly.type
_entity_poly.pdbx_seq_one_letter_code
_entity_poly.pdbx_strand_id
1 'polypeptide(L)'
;MGFFDRDVKNGFDRMFDWNDDGKLDSFEQANQFEFEQRMLEEDSVDDDEDDDDDDLDLDLAGLDRFDLEMMDEDERHEALEDAGLDPGDYDFD
;
A
#
# COMPACT_ATOMS: atom_id res chain seq x y z
N MET A 1 -9.48 3.87 32.17
CA MET A 1 -8.84 3.93 30.84
C MET A 1 -8.95 2.57 30.22
N GLY A 2 -9.44 2.53 28.98
CA GLY A 2 -10.04 1.37 28.33
C GLY A 2 -9.03 0.27 28.06
N PHE A 3 -9.51 -0.96 28.06
CA PHE A 3 -8.72 -2.18 27.88
C PHE A 3 -8.33 -2.42 26.41
N PHE A 4 -8.52 -1.40 25.55
CA PHE A 4 -8.49 -1.50 24.08
C PHE A 4 -7.54 -0.49 23.40
N ASP A 5 -7.04 0.51 24.13
CA ASP A 5 -6.10 1.50 23.57
C ASP A 5 -4.73 0.84 23.43
N ARG A 6 -4.18 0.82 22.21
CA ARG A 6 -2.87 0.21 21.91
C ARG A 6 -1.83 1.31 21.78
N ASP A 7 -0.74 1.25 22.54
CA ASP A 7 0.35 2.23 22.39
C ASP A 7 1.00 2.11 21.00
N VAL A 8 1.35 3.26 20.42
CA VAL A 8 2.11 3.37 19.16
C VAL A 8 3.53 2.88 19.40
N LYS A 9 3.96 1.81 18.71
CA LYS A 9 5.30 1.23 18.91
C LYS A 9 6.23 1.43 17.74
N ASN A 10 5.69 1.47 16.53
CA ASN A 10 6.46 1.50 15.29
C ASN A 10 6.06 2.67 14.40
N GLY A 11 6.88 2.97 13.38
CA GLY A 11 6.58 4.00 12.39
C GLY A 11 5.27 3.76 11.64
N PHE A 12 4.89 2.50 11.47
CA PHE A 12 3.61 2.08 10.90
C PHE A 12 2.41 2.46 11.78
N ASP A 13 2.45 2.12 13.09
CA ASP A 13 1.41 2.53 14.05
C ASP A 13 1.23 4.05 14.08
N ARG A 14 2.32 4.81 13.88
CA ARG A 14 2.30 6.28 13.86
C ARG A 14 1.57 6.86 12.64
N MET A 15 1.40 6.09 11.57
CA MET A 15 0.61 6.51 10.40
C MET A 15 -0.89 6.54 10.72
N PHE A 16 -1.31 5.74 11.71
CA PHE A 16 -2.71 5.59 12.12
C PHE A 16 -3.04 6.38 13.40
N ASP A 17 -2.05 6.88 14.13
CA ASP A 17 -2.20 7.83 15.24
C ASP A 17 -2.51 9.23 14.69
N TRP A 18 -3.78 9.50 14.41
CA TRP A 18 -4.22 10.73 13.73
C TRP A 18 -4.23 11.93 14.66
N ASN A 19 -4.30 11.69 15.96
CA ASN A 19 -4.33 12.73 16.98
C ASN A 19 -2.94 12.96 17.63
N ASP A 20 -1.90 12.20 17.23
CA ASP A 20 -0.52 12.17 17.76
C ASP A 20 -0.50 12.07 19.29
N ASP A 21 -1.47 11.35 19.88
CA ASP A 21 -1.55 11.15 21.32
C ASP A 21 -0.69 9.97 21.82
N GLY A 22 -0.02 9.29 20.87
CA GLY A 22 0.87 8.15 21.11
C GLY A 22 0.12 6.85 21.35
N LYS A 23 -1.19 6.82 21.09
CA LYS A 23 -2.05 5.65 21.21
C LYS A 23 -2.90 5.49 19.96
N LEU A 24 -3.39 4.28 19.80
CA LEU A 24 -4.36 3.92 18.79
C LEU A 24 -5.66 3.60 19.51
N ASP A 25 -6.63 4.48 19.33
CA ASP A 25 -8.00 4.25 19.75
C ASP A 25 -8.62 3.08 18.95
N SER A 26 -9.75 2.55 19.42
CA SER A 26 -10.43 1.43 18.75
C SER A 26 -10.80 1.72 17.28
N PHE A 27 -10.95 2.99 16.91
CA PHE A 27 -11.21 3.41 15.53
C PHE A 27 -9.94 3.41 14.67
N GLU A 28 -8.85 3.99 15.17
CA GLU A 28 -7.55 4.01 14.48
C GLU A 28 -6.99 2.59 14.30
N GLN A 29 -7.18 1.75 15.32
CA GLN A 29 -6.84 0.33 15.28
C GLN A 29 -7.70 -0.45 14.27
N ALA A 30 -8.98 -0.08 14.10
CA ALA A 30 -9.83 -0.70 13.08
C ALA A 30 -9.37 -0.34 11.67
N ASN A 31 -8.95 0.91 11.46
CA ASN A 31 -8.37 1.37 10.19
C ASN A 31 -7.04 0.66 9.88
N GLN A 32 -6.17 0.51 10.89
CA GLN A 32 -4.95 -0.28 10.77
C GLN A 32 -5.26 -1.75 10.45
N PHE A 33 -6.24 -2.35 11.12
CA PHE A 33 -6.63 -3.74 10.88
C PHE A 33 -7.27 -3.94 9.51
N GLU A 34 -8.00 -2.96 8.98
CA GLU A 34 -8.53 -3.00 7.63
C GLU A 34 -7.43 -2.89 6.58
N PHE A 35 -6.42 -2.06 6.84
CA PHE A 35 -5.22 -1.96 6.00
C PHE A 35 -4.36 -3.24 6.06
N GLU A 36 -4.12 -3.76 7.27
CA GLU A 36 -3.42 -5.04 7.48
C GLU A 36 -4.21 -6.21 6.86
N GLN A 37 -5.54 -6.25 6.99
CA GLN A 37 -6.35 -7.25 6.32
C GLN A 37 -6.32 -7.09 4.81
N ARG A 38 -6.35 -5.86 4.26
CA ARG A 38 -6.24 -5.66 2.82
C ARG A 38 -4.89 -6.20 2.32
N MET A 39 -3.80 -5.87 3.01
CA MET A 39 -2.45 -6.39 2.75
C MET A 39 -2.32 -7.92 2.94
N LEU A 40 -3.04 -8.51 3.91
CA LEU A 40 -3.01 -9.96 4.19
C LEU A 40 -3.98 -10.77 3.30
N GLU A 41 -5.09 -10.18 2.87
CA GLU A 41 -6.05 -10.74 1.93
C GLU A 41 -5.45 -10.77 0.51
N GLU A 42 -4.51 -9.86 0.22
CA GLU A 42 -3.64 -9.84 -0.95
C GLU A 42 -2.54 -10.93 -0.88
N ASP A 43 -1.89 -11.14 0.28
CA ASP A 43 -0.92 -12.24 0.53
C ASP A 43 -1.57 -13.63 0.76
N SER A 44 -2.90 -13.73 0.67
CA SER A 44 -3.64 -14.99 0.80
C SER A 44 -4.53 -15.31 -0.40
N VAL A 45 -4.19 -14.73 -1.57
CA VAL A 45 -4.56 -15.30 -2.86
C VAL A 45 -3.79 -16.60 -3.05
N ASP A 46 -4.54 -17.58 -3.50
CA ASP A 46 -4.23 -18.99 -3.66
C ASP A 46 -2.96 -19.20 -4.53
N ASP A 47 -2.34 -20.35 -4.31
CA ASP A 47 -1.29 -20.99 -5.12
C ASP A 47 -1.67 -21.09 -6.62
N ASP A 48 -1.68 -20.00 -7.38
CA ASP A 48 -1.86 -20.00 -8.85
C ASP A 48 -1.23 -18.73 -9.49
N GLU A 49 0.08 -18.82 -9.77
CA GLU A 49 0.86 -18.22 -10.88
C GLU A 49 0.49 -16.80 -11.42
N ASP A 50 1.36 -15.82 -11.12
CA ASP A 50 2.00 -14.86 -12.06
C ASP A 50 1.26 -13.60 -12.63
N ASP A 51 0.39 -12.86 -11.93
CA ASP A 51 -0.15 -11.60 -12.53
C ASP A 51 -0.60 -10.45 -11.58
N ASP A 52 -0.44 -10.57 -10.25
CA ASP A 52 -0.95 -9.58 -9.28
C ASP A 52 0.15 -8.86 -8.45
N ASP A 53 1.44 -9.09 -8.71
CA ASP A 53 2.55 -8.39 -8.01
C ASP A 53 2.72 -6.94 -8.53
N ASP A 54 2.34 -6.69 -9.78
CA ASP A 54 2.60 -5.43 -10.49
C ASP A 54 1.84 -4.25 -9.84
N ASP A 55 0.55 -4.45 -9.54
CA ASP A 55 -0.32 -3.44 -8.92
C ASP A 55 0.09 -3.13 -7.46
N LEU A 56 0.63 -4.10 -6.73
CA LEU A 56 1.16 -3.91 -5.38
C LEU A 56 2.42 -3.04 -5.38
N ASP A 57 3.31 -3.31 -6.32
CA ASP A 57 4.57 -2.58 -6.48
C ASP A 57 4.32 -1.10 -6.85
N LEU A 58 3.30 -0.84 -7.66
CA LEU A 58 2.79 0.50 -7.97
C LEU A 58 2.26 1.22 -6.73
N ASP A 59 1.38 0.58 -5.97
CA ASP A 59 0.81 1.15 -4.75
C ASP A 59 1.90 1.42 -3.69
N LEU A 60 2.90 0.56 -3.59
CA LEU A 60 4.04 0.73 -2.68
C LEU A 60 4.96 1.89 -3.12
N ALA A 61 5.11 2.08 -4.44
CA ALA A 61 5.75 3.25 -5.02
C ALA A 61 4.92 4.55 -4.90
N GLY A 62 3.64 4.43 -4.52
CA GLY A 62 2.69 5.54 -4.51
C GLY A 62 2.29 5.99 -5.91
N LEU A 63 2.42 5.09 -6.89
CA LEU A 63 1.98 5.26 -8.27
C LEU A 63 0.63 4.57 -8.45
N ASP A 64 -0.31 5.25 -9.08
CA ASP A 64 -1.62 4.67 -9.40
C ASP A 64 -1.60 4.19 -10.86
N ARG A 65 -2.01 2.94 -11.11
CA ARG A 65 -2.09 2.37 -12.46
C ARG A 65 -2.93 3.23 -13.40
N PHE A 66 -4.03 3.83 -12.92
CA PHE A 66 -4.85 4.74 -13.74
C PHE A 66 -4.12 6.03 -14.11
N ASP A 67 -3.22 6.53 -13.26
CA ASP A 67 -2.45 7.74 -13.54
C ASP A 67 -1.35 7.43 -14.57
N LEU A 68 -0.69 6.27 -14.45
CA LEU A 68 0.29 5.77 -15.41
C LEU A 68 -0.29 5.45 -16.80
N GLU A 69 -1.53 4.97 -16.88
CA GLU A 69 -2.26 4.75 -18.14
C GLU A 69 -2.62 6.08 -18.85
N MET A 70 -2.73 7.17 -18.08
CA MET A 70 -3.06 8.51 -18.58
C MET A 70 -1.81 9.33 -18.97
N MET A 71 -0.62 8.85 -18.60
CA MET A 71 0.67 9.44 -18.95
C MET A 71 1.16 8.95 -20.32
N ASP A 72 2.05 9.73 -20.94
CA ASP A 72 2.77 9.28 -22.14
C ASP A 72 3.77 8.17 -21.79
N GLU A 73 4.07 7.28 -22.74
CA GLU A 73 4.94 6.11 -22.54
C GLU A 73 6.32 6.48 -21.95
N ASP A 74 6.93 7.57 -22.44
CA ASP A 74 8.22 8.06 -21.93
C ASP A 74 8.12 8.55 -20.46
N GLU A 75 7.01 9.18 -20.08
CA GLU A 75 6.79 9.73 -18.72
C GLU A 75 6.47 8.61 -17.72
N ARG A 76 5.66 7.63 -18.16
CA ARG A 76 5.37 6.41 -17.41
C ARG A 76 6.63 5.61 -17.10
N HIS A 77 7.50 5.47 -18.10
CA HIS A 77 8.77 4.76 -17.97
C HIS A 77 9.72 5.46 -16.99
N GLU A 78 9.75 6.80 -16.98
CA GLU A 78 10.51 7.60 -16.02
C GLU A 78 9.94 7.46 -14.59
N ALA A 79 8.61 7.45 -14.43
CA ALA A 79 7.97 7.27 -13.13
C ALA A 79 8.23 5.88 -12.52
N LEU A 80 8.14 4.83 -13.33
CA LEU A 80 8.46 3.45 -12.93
C LEU A 80 9.94 3.31 -12.57
N GLU A 81 10.85 3.87 -13.37
CA GLU A 81 12.29 3.81 -13.10
C GLU A 81 12.69 4.61 -11.84
N ASP A 82 12.04 5.75 -11.56
CA ASP A 82 12.24 6.53 -10.32
C ASP A 82 11.72 5.79 -9.08
N ALA A 83 10.64 5.02 -9.24
CA ALA A 83 10.11 4.11 -8.23
C ALA A 83 10.96 2.84 -8.04
N GLY A 84 11.82 2.51 -9.01
CA GLY A 84 12.63 1.30 -9.01
C GLY A 84 11.93 0.06 -9.57
N LEU A 85 10.86 0.28 -10.34
CA LEU A 85 10.04 -0.74 -11.01
C LEU A 85 10.50 -0.90 -12.47
N ASP A 86 10.43 -2.12 -13.03
CA ASP A 86 10.76 -2.35 -14.44
C ASP A 86 9.54 -2.03 -15.32
N PRO A 87 9.60 -1.01 -16.19
CA PRO A 87 8.51 -0.69 -17.11
C PRO A 87 8.20 -1.80 -18.12
N GLY A 88 9.07 -2.80 -18.26
CA GLY A 88 8.81 -4.00 -19.06
C GLY A 88 7.86 -5.02 -18.41
N ASP A 89 7.63 -4.93 -17.10
CA ASP A 89 6.72 -5.82 -16.36
C ASP A 89 5.26 -5.37 -16.47
N TYR A 90 5.02 -4.11 -16.86
CA TYR A 90 3.69 -3.54 -16.95
C TYR A 90 3.20 -3.38 -18.38
N ASP A 91 2.19 -4.15 -18.77
CA ASP A 91 1.52 -4.01 -20.07
C ASP A 91 0.31 -3.06 -19.93
N PHE A 92 0.47 -1.83 -20.44
CA PHE A 92 -0.59 -0.83 -20.51
C PHE A 92 -1.10 -0.79 -21.96
N ASP A 93 -2.25 -1.41 -22.20
CA ASP A 93 -2.95 -1.52 -23.51
C ASP A 93 -3.71 -0.24 -23.92
#